data_AF-A0A1G8FTQ7-F1
#
_entry.id   AF-A0A1G8FTQ7-F1
#
_cell.length_a   1.000
_cell.length_b   1.000
_cell.length_c   1.000
_cell.angle_alpha   90.00
_cell.angle_beta   90.00
_cell.angle_gamma   90.00
#
_symmetry.space_group_name_H-M   'P 1'
#
loop_
_entity.id
_entity.type
_entity.pdbx_description
1 polymer ?
#
loop_
_entity_poly.entity_id
_entity_poly.type
_entity_poly.pdbx_seq_one_letter_code
_entity_poly.pdbx_strand_id
1 'polypeptide(L)'
;MKKYLFLIASIATVVACSNSDNSEPEDPISSKVYTPLKSIEDLPEGKYQYIGNDLGSGKVGIAKKASGTCKERDYILIYKKTSQKIDSILYYSHTPVISQFNDLECPLVSNVPRVLRMNNLLAAGILKTNITEDFYEFFGADENSGSTRELRRKGIYSGNIEIGEQAGYLRIEDRLSNFKYGTQTASKPYLYFKKM
;
A
#
# COMPACT_ATOMS: atom_id res chain seq x y z
N MET A 1 -29.03 80.46 10.85
CA MET A 1 -28.86 80.53 9.38
C MET A 1 -27.39 80.39 9.03
N LYS A 2 -27.12 79.73 7.89
CA LYS A 2 -25.83 79.48 7.20
C LYS A 2 -25.15 78.14 7.49
N LYS A 3 -24.85 77.46 6.37
CA LYS A 3 -24.48 76.06 6.14
C LYS A 3 -22.97 75.97 5.92
N TYR A 4 -22.34 74.88 6.39
CA TYR A 4 -21.11 74.26 5.83
C TYR A 4 -21.11 72.81 6.38
N LEU A 5 -21.59 71.78 5.68
CA LEU A 5 -20.95 71.02 4.59
C LEU A 5 -19.44 70.79 4.82
N PHE A 6 -19.10 69.68 5.49
CA PHE A 6 -17.90 68.91 5.19
C PHE A 6 -18.22 67.42 5.23
N LEU A 7 -18.31 66.86 4.03
CA LEU A 7 -18.39 65.45 3.71
C LEU A 7 -16.94 64.93 3.76
N ILE A 8 -16.58 64.08 4.72
CA ILE A 8 -15.38 63.26 4.62
C ILE A 8 -15.85 61.83 4.42
N ALA A 9 -15.86 61.43 3.15
CA ALA A 9 -16.07 60.08 2.70
C ALA A 9 -14.93 59.20 3.23
N SER A 10 -15.19 58.45 4.30
CA SER A 10 -14.39 57.29 4.65
C SER A 10 -14.64 56.24 3.58
N ILE A 11 -13.80 56.26 2.53
CA ILE A 11 -13.62 55.12 1.65
C ILE A 11 -13.08 54.01 2.55
N ALA A 12 -13.99 53.16 3.02
CA ALA A 12 -13.63 51.83 3.48
C ALA A 12 -13.11 51.11 2.24
N THR A 13 -11.80 51.24 2.00
CA THR A 13 -11.09 50.35 1.10
C THR A 13 -11.32 48.96 1.66
N VAL A 14 -12.15 48.24 0.92
CA VAL A 14 -12.31 46.80 0.98
C VAL A 14 -10.90 46.22 0.82
N VAL A 15 -10.22 46.00 1.94
CA VAL A 15 -9.19 44.97 1.96
C VAL A 15 -9.99 43.68 1.98
N ALA A 16 -10.48 43.32 0.80
CA ALA A 16 -10.73 41.93 0.46
C ALA A 16 -9.35 41.26 0.59
N CYS A 17 -9.00 40.89 1.81
CA CYS A 17 -8.18 39.71 2.02
C CYS A 17 -8.99 38.59 1.38
N SER A 18 -8.73 38.38 0.09
CA SER A 18 -8.95 37.13 -0.60
C SER A 18 -8.15 36.09 0.18
N ASN A 19 -8.71 35.62 1.29
CA ASN A 19 -8.46 34.27 1.73
C ASN A 19 -9.02 33.41 0.59
N SER A 20 -8.17 33.11 -0.37
CA SER A 20 -8.36 31.91 -1.15
C SER A 20 -8.25 30.79 -0.12
N ASP A 21 -9.38 30.37 0.43
CA ASP A 21 -9.52 29.11 1.15
C ASP A 21 -9.31 27.98 0.15
N ASN A 22 -8.08 27.88 -0.39
CA ASN A 22 -7.57 26.69 -1.02
C ASN A 22 -7.17 25.73 0.11
N SER A 23 -8.15 25.34 0.92
CA SER A 23 -8.02 24.10 1.68
C SER A 23 -8.10 23.00 0.64
N GLU A 24 -6.94 22.46 0.25
CA GLU A 24 -6.95 21.22 -0.52
C GLU A 24 -7.80 20.20 0.24
N PRO A 25 -8.69 19.46 -0.45
CA PRO A 25 -9.52 18.46 0.21
C PRO A 25 -8.63 17.53 1.04
N GLU A 26 -8.95 17.44 2.32
CA GLU A 26 -8.21 16.59 3.24
C GLU A 26 -8.30 15.13 2.78
N ASP A 27 -7.16 14.44 2.73
CA ASP A 27 -7.10 13.05 2.31
C ASP A 27 -7.90 12.20 3.31
N PRO A 28 -8.94 11.46 2.86
CA PRO A 28 -9.87 10.79 3.76
C PRO A 28 -9.26 9.60 4.50
N ILE A 29 -8.08 9.12 4.09
CA ILE A 29 -7.36 8.02 4.72
C ILE A 29 -6.23 8.57 5.59
N SER A 30 -5.32 9.37 5.04
CA SER A 30 -4.13 9.79 5.78
C SER A 30 -4.44 10.76 6.92
N SER A 31 -5.55 11.49 6.85
CA SER A 31 -6.05 12.32 7.97
C SER A 31 -6.56 11.55 9.18
N LYS A 32 -6.88 10.25 9.02
CA LYS A 32 -7.44 9.46 10.12
C LYS A 32 -6.34 8.96 11.03
N VAL A 33 -6.69 8.82 12.30
CA VAL A 33 -5.81 8.29 13.33
C VAL A 33 -5.36 6.88 12.95
N TYR A 34 -4.04 6.68 12.93
CA TYR A 34 -3.44 5.36 12.83
C TYR A 34 -3.60 4.62 14.16
N THR A 35 -4.12 3.40 14.07
CA THR A 35 -4.27 2.48 15.19
C THR A 35 -3.26 1.34 15.02
N PRO A 36 -2.21 1.26 15.86
CA PRO A 36 -1.22 0.19 15.75
C PRO A 36 -1.82 -1.17 16.06
N LEU A 37 -1.38 -2.20 15.33
CA LEU A 37 -1.80 -3.58 15.59
C LEU A 37 -1.30 -4.02 16.98
N LYS A 38 -2.21 -4.50 17.85
CA LYS A 38 -1.88 -4.87 19.23
C LYS A 38 -1.44 -6.33 19.37
N SER A 39 -2.01 -7.21 18.56
CA SER A 39 -1.68 -8.63 18.50
C SER A 39 -1.85 -9.12 17.06
N ILE A 40 -1.04 -10.10 16.64
CA ILE A 40 -1.19 -10.66 15.30
C ILE A 40 -2.52 -11.44 15.20
N GLU A 41 -2.98 -12.01 16.31
CA GLU A 41 -4.27 -12.68 16.43
C GLU A 41 -5.45 -11.74 16.17
N ASP A 42 -5.28 -10.42 16.30
CA ASP A 42 -6.31 -9.43 15.99
C ASP A 42 -6.55 -9.28 14.48
N LEU A 43 -5.56 -9.58 13.62
CA LEU A 43 -5.69 -9.45 12.16
C LEU A 43 -6.70 -10.45 11.61
N PRO A 44 -7.89 -10.07 11.13
CA PRO A 44 -8.86 -11.07 10.69
C PRO A 44 -8.36 -11.97 9.54
N GLU A 45 -8.74 -13.25 9.55
CA GLU A 45 -8.48 -14.13 8.40
C GLU A 45 -9.25 -13.65 7.17
N GLY A 46 -8.69 -13.91 5.99
CA GLY A 46 -9.37 -13.72 4.72
C GLY A 46 -8.56 -12.91 3.71
N LYS A 47 -9.27 -12.47 2.67
CA LYS A 47 -8.71 -11.69 1.57
C LYS A 47 -8.85 -10.20 1.86
N TYR A 48 -7.77 -9.46 1.61
CA TYR A 48 -7.76 -8.01 1.67
C TYR A 48 -7.35 -7.46 0.31
N GLN A 49 -8.24 -6.71 -0.33
CA GLN A 49 -8.02 -6.11 -1.64
C GLN A 49 -7.21 -4.81 -1.51
N TYR A 50 -6.24 -4.60 -2.39
CA TYR A 50 -5.47 -3.37 -2.44
C TYR A 50 -6.36 -2.18 -2.78
N ILE A 51 -6.19 -1.08 -2.04
CA ILE A 51 -6.95 0.16 -2.20
C ILE A 51 -6.05 1.28 -2.71
N GLY A 52 -4.81 1.33 -2.28
CA GLY A 52 -3.92 2.43 -2.60
C GLY A 52 -2.65 2.42 -1.77
N ASN A 53 -1.83 3.45 -1.99
CA ASN A 53 -0.57 3.60 -1.31
C ASN A 53 -0.27 5.06 -1.00
N ASP A 54 0.39 5.28 0.13
CA ASP A 54 1.11 6.51 0.40
C ASP A 54 2.56 6.31 -0.03
N LEU A 55 2.99 7.06 -1.04
CA LEU A 55 4.39 7.09 -1.49
C LEU A 55 5.19 8.09 -0.66
N GLY A 56 5.03 8.07 0.66
CA GLY A 56 5.74 8.96 1.56
C GLY A 56 5.47 10.46 1.37
N SER A 57 4.33 10.82 0.80
CA SER A 57 3.88 12.21 0.67
C SER A 57 2.87 12.60 1.75
N GLY A 58 2.45 11.64 2.58
CA GLY A 58 1.37 11.83 3.54
C GLY A 58 -0.02 11.85 2.89
N LYS A 59 -0.12 11.45 1.62
CA LYS A 59 -1.38 11.32 0.86
C LYS A 59 -1.47 9.95 0.22
N VAL A 60 -2.62 9.32 0.33
CA VAL A 60 -2.92 8.00 -0.23
C VAL A 60 -3.46 8.13 -1.64
N GLY A 61 -2.66 7.67 -2.61
CA GLY A 61 -3.11 7.48 -3.98
C GLY A 61 -4.04 6.26 -4.07
N ILE A 62 -5.32 6.48 -4.37
CA ILE A 62 -6.30 5.39 -4.55
C ILE A 62 -6.10 4.72 -5.91
N ALA A 63 -5.97 3.40 -5.89
CA ALA A 63 -5.91 2.56 -7.08
C ALA A 63 -7.24 2.62 -7.84
N LYS A 64 -7.19 3.09 -9.09
CA LYS A 64 -8.36 3.16 -9.97
C LYS A 64 -8.33 2.00 -10.96
N LYS A 65 -9.48 1.33 -11.16
CA LYS A 65 -9.66 0.27 -12.17
C LYS A 65 -9.27 0.71 -13.60
N ALA A 66 -9.42 1.99 -13.91
CA ALA A 66 -9.07 2.56 -15.21
C ALA A 66 -7.61 3.05 -15.31
N SER A 67 -6.76 2.79 -14.30
CA SER A 67 -5.40 3.34 -14.27
C SER A 67 -4.42 2.65 -15.22
N GLY A 68 -4.77 1.48 -15.77
CA GLY A 68 -3.87 0.70 -16.62
C GLY A 68 -2.73 0.00 -15.86
N THR A 69 -2.66 0.14 -14.52
CA THR A 69 -1.56 -0.41 -13.71
C THR A 69 -1.83 -1.80 -13.15
N CYS A 70 -3.08 -2.27 -13.23
CA CYS A 70 -3.57 -3.52 -12.60
C CYS A 70 -3.44 -3.58 -11.08
N LYS A 71 -2.95 -2.51 -10.43
CA LYS A 71 -2.65 -2.49 -9.00
C LYS A 71 -3.88 -2.71 -8.15
N GLU A 72 -5.04 -2.24 -8.59
CA GLU A 72 -6.30 -2.46 -7.91
C GLU A 72 -6.68 -3.95 -7.79
N ARG A 73 -6.03 -4.84 -8.54
CA ARG A 73 -6.20 -6.29 -8.44
C ARG A 73 -5.28 -6.94 -7.41
N ASP A 74 -4.21 -6.26 -6.97
CA ASP A 74 -3.33 -6.76 -5.92
C ASP A 74 -4.13 -7.07 -4.64
N TYR A 75 -3.73 -8.12 -3.93
CA TYR A 75 -4.37 -8.46 -2.67
C TYR A 75 -3.40 -9.16 -1.73
N ILE A 76 -3.74 -9.13 -0.44
CA ILE A 76 -3.10 -10.01 0.53
C ILE A 76 -4.09 -11.06 1.04
N LEU A 77 -3.58 -12.23 1.40
CA LEU A 77 -4.31 -13.27 2.13
C LEU A 77 -3.69 -13.45 3.51
N ILE A 78 -4.53 -13.47 4.53
CA ILE A 78 -4.15 -13.73 5.93
C ILE A 78 -4.73 -15.08 6.33
N TYR A 79 -3.84 -16.01 6.73
CA TYR A 79 -4.19 -17.33 7.27
C TYR A 79 -3.75 -17.44 8.74
N LYS A 80 -4.64 -17.88 9.63
CA LYS A 80 -4.34 -18.18 11.05
C LYS A 80 -4.33 -19.69 11.33
N LYS A 81 -5.07 -20.51 10.56
CA LYS A 81 -5.09 -21.98 10.72
C LYS A 81 -3.87 -22.67 10.11
N THR A 82 -2.71 -22.41 10.69
CA THR A 82 -1.58 -23.32 10.65
C THR A 82 -1.22 -23.63 12.10
N SER A 83 -0.80 -24.85 12.41
CA SER A 83 -0.22 -25.22 13.72
C SER A 83 1.02 -24.39 14.10
N GLN A 84 1.42 -23.45 13.24
CA GLN A 84 2.45 -22.47 13.43
C GLN A 84 1.78 -21.08 13.41
N LYS A 85 1.98 -20.31 14.49
CA LYS A 85 1.37 -19.00 14.73
C LYS A 85 1.58 -18.07 13.52
N ILE A 86 0.51 -17.71 12.81
CA ILE A 86 0.42 -16.68 11.75
C ILE A 86 1.70 -16.56 10.89
N ASP A 87 2.11 -17.69 10.31
CA ASP A 87 3.43 -17.76 9.65
C ASP A 87 3.44 -17.24 8.21
N SER A 88 2.32 -16.71 7.71
CA SER A 88 2.30 -16.13 6.37
C SER A 88 1.18 -15.10 6.16
N ILE A 89 1.58 -13.87 5.80
CA ILE A 89 0.75 -12.94 5.02
C ILE A 89 1.24 -13.05 3.57
N LEU A 90 0.36 -13.43 2.66
CA LEU A 90 0.71 -13.69 1.26
C LEU A 90 0.28 -12.49 0.43
N TYR A 91 1.20 -11.88 -0.32
CA TYR A 91 0.93 -10.76 -1.22
C TYR A 91 0.99 -11.23 -2.67
N TYR A 92 -0.15 -11.08 -3.34
CA TYR A 92 -0.34 -11.38 -4.75
C TYR A 92 -0.36 -10.07 -5.52
N SER A 93 0.62 -9.91 -6.41
CA SER A 93 0.75 -8.73 -7.28
C SER A 93 0.40 -9.06 -8.72
N HIS A 94 -0.23 -8.11 -9.40
CA HIS A 94 -0.55 -8.18 -10.82
C HIS A 94 0.26 -7.15 -11.61
N THR A 95 0.48 -7.43 -12.89
CA THR A 95 1.17 -6.53 -13.82
C THR A 95 0.32 -6.34 -15.06
N PRO A 96 0.32 -5.15 -15.67
CA PRO A 96 -0.35 -4.95 -16.94
C PRO A 96 0.39 -5.66 -18.08
N VAL A 97 -0.39 -6.32 -18.94
CA VAL A 97 0.06 -6.90 -20.21
C VAL A 97 -0.97 -6.52 -21.27
N ILE A 98 -0.50 -5.99 -22.41
CA ILE A 98 -1.39 -5.76 -23.56
C ILE A 98 -1.43 -7.04 -24.38
N SER A 99 -2.62 -7.60 -24.55
CA SER A 99 -2.82 -8.82 -25.32
C SER A 99 -2.63 -8.58 -26.82
N GLN A 100 -2.56 -9.66 -27.60
CA GLN A 100 -2.54 -9.60 -29.07
C GLN A 100 -3.80 -8.94 -29.67
N PHE A 101 -4.88 -8.83 -28.90
CA PHE A 101 -6.14 -8.17 -29.30
C PHE A 101 -6.23 -6.72 -28.81
N ASN A 102 -5.13 -6.17 -28.27
CA ASN A 102 -5.05 -4.82 -27.71
C ASN A 102 -5.93 -4.61 -26.46
N ASP A 103 -6.22 -5.69 -25.73
CA ASP A 103 -6.92 -5.64 -24.44
C ASP A 103 -5.90 -5.58 -23.30
N LEU A 104 -6.23 -4.82 -22.24
CA LEU A 104 -5.45 -4.82 -21.00
C LEU A 104 -5.76 -6.07 -20.19
N GLU A 105 -4.77 -6.95 -20.10
CA GLU A 105 -4.76 -8.09 -19.19
C GLU A 105 -3.95 -7.77 -17.94
N CYS A 106 -4.34 -8.40 -16.83
CA CYS A 106 -3.69 -8.23 -15.53
C CYS A 106 -3.36 -9.60 -14.92
N PRO A 107 -2.40 -10.35 -15.48
CA PRO A 107 -1.94 -11.59 -14.88
C PRO A 107 -1.18 -11.34 -13.57
N LEU A 108 -1.03 -12.40 -12.77
CA LEU A 108 -0.13 -12.39 -11.62
C LEU A 108 1.32 -12.23 -12.09
N VAL A 109 2.11 -11.45 -11.36
CA VAL A 109 3.56 -11.30 -11.60
C VAL A 109 4.27 -12.63 -11.44
N SER A 110 3.83 -13.44 -10.48
CA SER A 110 4.32 -14.79 -10.22
C SER A 110 3.18 -15.67 -9.75
N ASN A 111 3.21 -16.94 -10.13
CA ASN A 111 2.28 -17.96 -9.61
C ASN A 111 2.50 -18.25 -8.12
N VAL A 112 3.63 -17.80 -7.56
CA VAL A 112 3.92 -17.92 -6.12
C VAL A 112 3.99 -16.52 -5.52
N PRO A 113 3.20 -16.20 -4.49
CA PRO A 113 3.14 -14.86 -3.92
C PRO A 113 4.40 -14.53 -3.13
N ARG A 114 4.62 -13.24 -2.87
CA ARG A 114 5.54 -12.82 -1.81
C ARG A 114 4.93 -13.16 -0.47
N VAL A 115 5.75 -13.56 0.48
CA VAL A 115 5.29 -14.03 1.79
C VAL A 115 6.03 -13.29 2.88
N LEU A 116 5.29 -12.68 3.81
CA LEU A 116 5.80 -12.24 5.12
C LEU A 116 5.80 -13.46 6.03
N ARG A 117 6.99 -13.98 6.34
CA ARG A 117 7.19 -15.22 7.12
C ARG A 117 7.75 -14.91 8.49
N MET A 118 7.56 -15.87 9.41
CA MET A 118 8.13 -15.82 10.76
C MET A 118 7.75 -14.52 11.48
N ASN A 119 6.47 -14.17 11.38
CA ASN A 119 5.95 -12.89 11.84
C ASN A 119 5.95 -12.85 13.36
N ASN A 120 6.61 -11.85 13.94
CA ASN A 120 6.64 -11.66 15.38
C ASN A 120 6.40 -10.18 15.71
N LEU A 121 5.35 -9.90 16.48
CA LEU A 121 5.01 -8.55 16.89
C LEU A 121 5.91 -8.16 18.07
N LEU A 122 6.84 -7.24 17.86
CA LEU A 122 7.80 -6.82 18.89
C LEU A 122 7.22 -5.77 19.84
N ALA A 123 6.34 -4.93 19.30
CA ALA A 123 5.61 -3.89 20.01
C ALA A 123 4.33 -3.58 19.23
N ALA A 124 3.41 -2.82 19.83
CA ALA A 124 2.21 -2.38 19.13
C ALA A 124 2.58 -1.70 17.80
N GLY A 125 2.08 -2.26 16.70
CA GLY A 125 2.29 -1.80 15.34
C GLY A 125 3.65 -2.12 14.71
N ILE A 126 4.57 -2.81 15.41
CA ILE A 126 5.89 -3.14 14.89
C ILE A 126 6.04 -4.65 14.70
N LEU A 127 6.03 -5.10 13.44
CA LEU A 127 6.13 -6.50 13.06
C LEU A 127 7.55 -6.81 12.56
N LYS A 128 8.25 -7.72 13.24
CA LYS A 128 9.45 -8.35 12.70
C LYS A 128 9.04 -9.44 11.72
N THR A 129 9.58 -9.40 10.51
CA THR A 129 9.22 -10.35 9.44
C THR A 129 10.37 -10.61 8.47
N ASN A 130 10.29 -11.74 7.76
CA ASN A 130 11.12 -12.07 6.61
C ASN A 130 10.24 -12.10 5.36
N ILE A 131 10.47 -11.17 4.44
CA ILE A 131 9.77 -11.14 3.15
C ILE A 131 10.55 -11.95 2.14
N THR A 132 9.90 -12.95 1.57
CA THR A 132 10.51 -13.88 0.61
C THR A 132 9.65 -14.02 -0.62
N GLU A 133 10.29 -14.28 -1.75
CA GLU A 133 9.64 -14.65 -3.01
C GLU A 133 10.11 -16.05 -3.37
N ASP A 134 9.17 -16.99 -3.45
CA ASP A 134 9.46 -18.35 -3.90
C ASP A 134 9.34 -18.36 -5.44
N PHE A 135 10.24 -19.05 -6.12
CA PHE A 135 10.28 -19.15 -7.58
C PHE A 135 10.74 -20.53 -7.98
N TYR A 136 10.36 -20.94 -9.18
CA TYR A 136 10.78 -22.23 -9.70
C TYR A 136 11.99 -22.06 -10.61
N GLU A 137 13.05 -22.81 -10.31
CA GLU A 137 14.25 -22.88 -11.12
C GLU A 137 14.20 -24.14 -11.98
N PHE A 138 14.51 -23.99 -13.27
CA PHE A 138 14.51 -25.08 -14.23
C PHE A 138 15.95 -25.51 -14.46
N PHE A 139 16.23 -26.77 -14.15
CA PHE A 139 17.52 -27.39 -14.44
C PHE A 139 17.42 -28.15 -15.76
N GLY A 140 18.52 -28.14 -16.52
CA GLY A 140 18.60 -28.77 -17.83
C GLY A 140 18.09 -30.20 -17.80
N ALA A 141 17.33 -30.58 -18.83
CA ALA A 141 16.98 -31.96 -19.06
C ALA A 141 18.25 -32.70 -19.52
N ASP A 142 18.61 -33.79 -18.86
CA ASP A 142 19.41 -34.80 -19.56
C ASP A 142 18.51 -35.50 -20.60
N GLU A 143 19.12 -36.16 -21.59
CA GLU A 143 18.41 -36.80 -22.70
C GLU A 143 17.40 -37.88 -22.24
N ASN A 144 17.39 -38.27 -20.96
CA ASN A 144 16.60 -39.36 -20.40
C ASN A 144 15.60 -38.94 -19.29
N SER A 145 15.75 -37.76 -18.66
CA SER A 145 15.02 -37.42 -17.43
C SER A 145 14.00 -36.29 -17.54
N GLY A 146 13.93 -35.58 -18.68
CA GLY A 146 13.09 -34.39 -18.80
C GLY A 146 13.55 -33.23 -17.88
N SER A 147 12.89 -32.07 -17.99
CA SER A 147 13.27 -30.90 -17.19
C SER A 147 12.87 -31.09 -15.72
N THR A 148 13.82 -30.89 -14.81
CA THR A 148 13.54 -30.91 -13.37
C THR A 148 13.24 -29.49 -12.90
N ARG A 149 12.18 -29.35 -12.10
CA ARG A 149 11.75 -28.07 -11.54
C ARG A 149 11.88 -28.11 -10.02
N GLU A 150 12.69 -27.24 -9.46
CA GLU A 150 12.82 -27.11 -8.01
C GLU A 150 12.26 -25.77 -7.53
N LEU A 151 11.60 -25.78 -6.38
CA LEU A 151 11.16 -24.56 -5.71
C LEU A 151 12.33 -23.96 -4.92
N ARG A 152 12.79 -22.79 -5.35
CA ARG A 152 13.81 -21.99 -4.67
C ARG A 152 13.17 -20.80 -3.98
N ARG A 153 13.87 -20.27 -2.99
CA ARG A 153 13.42 -19.12 -2.19
C ARG A 153 14.44 -18.00 -2.27
N LYS A 154 13.97 -16.80 -2.60
CA LYS A 154 14.75 -15.57 -2.56
C LYS A 154 14.32 -14.71 -1.37
N GLY A 155 15.28 -14.30 -0.55
CA GLY A 155 15.06 -13.27 0.46
C GLY A 155 14.95 -11.89 -0.19
N ILE A 156 13.88 -11.15 0.10
CA ILE A 156 13.65 -9.80 -0.41
C ILE A 156 13.96 -8.77 0.68
N TYR A 157 13.51 -9.03 1.91
CA TYR A 157 13.69 -8.14 3.05
C TYR A 157 13.67 -8.94 4.36
N SER A 158 14.44 -8.48 5.35
CA SER A 158 14.39 -8.98 6.72
C SER A 158 14.53 -7.81 7.67
N GLY A 159 13.58 -7.64 8.59
CA GLY A 159 13.59 -6.52 9.52
C GLY A 159 12.22 -6.23 10.11
N ASN A 160 12.06 -4.98 10.55
CA ASN A 160 10.86 -4.50 11.22
C ASN A 160 10.04 -3.64 10.25
N ILE A 161 8.75 -3.90 10.16
CA ILE A 161 7.79 -3.11 9.39
C ILE A 161 6.68 -2.60 10.29
N GLU A 162 6.11 -1.44 9.94
CA GLU A 162 4.91 -0.94 10.59
C GLU A 162 3.66 -1.62 10.04
N ILE A 163 2.73 -2.01 10.91
CA ILE A 163 1.44 -2.62 10.55
C ILE A 163 0.33 -2.12 11.49
N GLY A 164 -0.86 -1.91 10.97
CA GLY A 164 -2.01 -1.54 11.79
C GLY A 164 -3.19 -1.13 10.94
N GLU A 165 -4.09 -0.35 11.51
CA GLU A 165 -5.29 0.11 10.83
C GLU A 165 -5.31 1.62 10.72
N GLN A 166 -5.82 2.12 9.60
CA GLN A 166 -6.03 3.55 9.40
C GLN A 166 -7.25 3.74 8.49
N ALA A 167 -8.21 4.54 8.94
CA ALA A 167 -9.50 4.74 8.26
C ALA A 167 -10.26 3.43 7.92
N GLY A 168 -10.09 2.37 8.73
CA GLY A 168 -10.69 1.06 8.48
C GLY A 168 -9.98 0.20 7.43
N TYR A 169 -8.80 0.62 6.97
CA TYR A 169 -7.94 -0.15 6.08
C TYR A 169 -6.75 -0.72 6.85
N LEU A 170 -6.35 -1.94 6.50
CA LEU A 170 -5.09 -2.50 6.91
C LEU A 170 -3.95 -1.73 6.23
N ARG A 171 -3.10 -1.08 7.02
CA ARG A 171 -1.90 -0.36 6.58
C ARG A 171 -0.66 -1.21 6.87
N ILE A 172 0.21 -1.35 5.88
CA ILE A 172 1.48 -2.07 5.99
C ILE A 172 2.59 -1.19 5.40
N GLU A 173 3.71 -1.00 6.11
CA GLU A 173 4.91 -0.36 5.54
C GLU A 173 5.34 -1.12 4.28
N ASP A 174 5.53 -0.40 3.17
CA ASP A 174 5.80 -1.05 1.90
C ASP A 174 7.23 -1.56 1.81
N ARG A 175 7.37 -2.85 2.06
CA ARG A 175 8.53 -3.69 1.69
C ARG A 175 8.10 -4.85 0.77
N LEU A 176 6.86 -4.79 0.30
CA LEU A 176 6.17 -5.86 -0.42
C LEU A 176 6.14 -5.60 -1.92
N SER A 177 5.96 -4.34 -2.31
CA SER A 177 5.98 -3.93 -3.70
C SER A 177 7.43 -3.78 -4.22
N ASN A 178 7.60 -3.50 -5.50
CA ASN A 178 8.91 -3.22 -6.09
C ASN A 178 9.40 -1.78 -5.83
N PHE A 179 8.72 -1.05 -4.95
CA PHE A 179 9.08 0.31 -4.58
C PHE A 179 10.39 0.35 -3.77
N LYS A 180 11.24 1.36 -4.04
CA LYS A 180 12.55 1.51 -3.39
C LYS A 180 12.62 2.77 -2.52
N TYR A 181 12.48 2.58 -1.20
CA TYR A 181 12.69 3.62 -0.18
C TYR A 181 14.06 4.29 -0.31
N GLY A 182 14.13 5.61 -0.08
CA GLY A 182 15.37 6.41 -0.12
C GLY A 182 15.84 6.80 -1.53
N THR A 183 15.38 6.12 -2.58
CA THR A 183 15.64 6.53 -3.97
C THR A 183 14.46 7.28 -4.58
N GLN A 184 13.23 6.92 -4.19
CA GLN A 184 12.01 7.49 -4.77
C GLN A 184 11.29 8.45 -3.80
N THR A 185 11.43 8.27 -2.48
CA THR A 185 10.74 9.08 -1.46
C THR A 185 11.61 9.27 -0.20
N ALA A 186 11.43 10.41 0.47
CA ALA A 186 12.13 10.73 1.73
C ALA A 186 11.47 10.07 2.96
N SER A 187 10.16 9.85 2.92
CA SER A 187 9.42 9.22 4.03
C SER A 187 8.93 7.81 3.68
N LYS A 188 8.55 7.05 4.73
CA LYS A 188 8.21 5.64 4.60
C LYS A 188 6.95 5.46 3.74
N PRO A 189 6.99 4.58 2.74
CA PRO A 189 5.82 4.23 1.95
C PRO A 189 4.89 3.26 2.72
N TYR A 190 3.59 3.32 2.43
CA TYR A 190 2.59 2.43 3.01
C TYR A 190 1.62 1.91 1.95
N LEU A 191 1.26 0.63 2.07
CA LEU A 191 0.19 0.00 1.29
C LEU A 191 -1.07 -0.09 2.16
N TYR A 192 -2.23 0.15 1.54
CA TYR A 192 -3.54 0.09 2.20
C TYR A 192 -4.41 -0.99 1.55
N PHE A 193 -5.01 -1.83 2.39
CA PHE A 193 -5.88 -2.92 1.95
C PHE A 193 -7.22 -2.91 2.69
N LYS A 194 -8.29 -3.26 1.99
CA LYS A 194 -9.64 -3.41 2.55
C LYS A 194 -10.00 -4.88 2.65
N LYS A 195 -10.48 -5.31 3.81
CA LYS A 195 -11.02 -6.66 3.97
C LYS A 195 -12.25 -6.86 3.06
N MET A 196 -12.29 -7.99 2.37
CA MET A 196 -13.39 -8.41 1.49
C MET A 196 -14.35 -9.35 2.21
#